data_AF-A0A4Q3RK34-F1
#
_entry.id   AF-A0A4Q3RK34-F1
#
_cell.length_a   1.000
_cell.length_b   1.000
_cell.length_c   1.000
_cell.angle_alpha   90.00
_cell.angle_beta   90.00
_cell.angle_gamma   90.00
#
_symmetry.space_group_name_H-M   'P 1'
#
loop_
_entity.id
_entity.type
_entity.pdbx_description
1 polymer ?
#
loop_
_entity_poly.entity_id
_entity_poly.type
_entity_poly.pdbx_seq_one_letter_code
_entity_poly.pdbx_strand_id
1 'polypeptide(L)'
;LIDDTPALNIFEFRAKCRRLKSQYDIQMIIIDYLQLMHGKGEGGGGNREQEIGSISRALKSVAKELNVPVLALSQLSRAVENRPGQNGKRPLLSDLRESGSIEQDADMVLFLYRPEYYGITEDEQGRSQAGVGEVIIAKHRNGETGIVPLRFIGKYVKFTDLEDNFMPPNSFSMDDAGAGLAPSQNFGQGGGSSITIKPDKGWDETYDDEAPPF
;
A
#
# COMPACT_ATOMS: atom_id res chain seq x y z
N LEU A 1 3.76 -0.27 26.66
CA LEU A 1 3.74 -1.42 27.59
C LEU A 1 3.96 -2.67 26.76
N ILE A 2 4.92 -3.51 27.16
CA ILE A 2 5.25 -4.76 26.46
C ILE A 2 4.86 -5.90 27.40
N ASP A 3 4.29 -6.96 26.84
CA ASP A 3 3.89 -8.16 27.57
C ASP A 3 4.38 -9.39 26.81
N ASP A 4 5.49 -9.96 27.27
CA ASP A 4 6.18 -11.09 26.63
C ASP A 4 5.68 -12.45 27.15
N THR A 5 4.47 -12.50 27.74
CA THR A 5 3.91 -13.76 28.23
C THR A 5 3.69 -14.72 27.04
N PRO A 6 4.35 -15.88 27.00
CA PRO A 6 4.21 -16.81 25.88
C PRO A 6 2.86 -17.52 25.89
N ALA A 7 2.43 -18.00 24.73
CA ALA A 7 1.26 -18.87 24.55
C ALA A 7 -0.04 -18.36 25.16
N LEU A 8 -0.28 -17.05 25.06
CA LEU A 8 -1.40 -16.42 25.72
C LEU A 8 -2.75 -16.82 25.09
N ASN A 9 -3.67 -17.29 25.92
CA ASN A 9 -5.01 -17.67 25.48
C ASN A 9 -5.87 -16.43 25.22
N ILE A 10 -6.79 -16.50 24.27
CA ILE A 10 -7.72 -15.42 23.91
C ILE A 10 -8.52 -14.84 25.10
N PHE A 11 -8.88 -15.67 26.08
CA PHE A 11 -9.58 -15.21 27.29
C PHE A 11 -8.69 -14.32 28.17
N GLU A 12 -7.44 -14.74 28.37
CA GLU A 12 -6.44 -13.98 29.11
C GLU A 12 -6.08 -12.70 28.38
N PHE A 13 -5.99 -12.77 27.05
CA PHE A 13 -5.71 -11.62 26.19
C PHE A 13 -6.78 -10.55 26.38
N ARG A 14 -8.05 -10.94 26.28
CA ARG A 14 -9.18 -10.02 26.47
C ARG A 14 -9.19 -9.41 27.86
N ALA A 15 -8.97 -10.20 28.91
CA ALA A 15 -8.93 -9.72 30.29
C ALA A 15 -7.81 -8.70 30.50
N LYS A 16 -6.60 -8.99 29.98
CA LYS A 16 -5.45 -8.07 30.03
C LYS A 16 -5.75 -6.77 29.28
N CYS A 17 -6.27 -6.85 28.05
CA CYS A 17 -6.59 -5.67 27.25
C CYS A 17 -7.63 -4.76 27.94
N ARG A 18 -8.69 -5.34 28.51
CA ARG A 18 -9.69 -4.59 29.31
C ARG A 18 -9.06 -3.88 30.50
N ARG A 19 -8.22 -4.59 31.26
CA ARG A 19 -7.51 -4.01 32.42
C ARG A 19 -6.63 -2.85 31.98
N LEU A 20 -5.85 -3.03 30.91
CA LEU A 20 -4.95 -1.99 30.39
C LEU A 20 -5.72 -0.78 29.85
N LYS A 21 -6.84 -0.98 29.16
CA LYS A 21 -7.73 0.11 28.73
C LYS A 21 -8.29 0.88 29.93
N SER A 22 -8.73 0.19 30.98
CA SER A 22 -9.24 0.84 32.18
C SER A 22 -8.16 1.58 32.99
N GLN A 23 -6.93 1.08 33.04
CA GLN A 23 -5.86 1.66 33.86
C GLN A 23 -5.11 2.79 33.15
N TYR A 24 -4.91 2.67 31.84
CA TYR A 24 -4.00 3.53 31.07
C TYR A 24 -4.62 4.11 29.80
N ASP A 25 -5.88 3.81 29.52
CA ASP A 25 -6.58 4.23 28.30
C ASP A 25 -5.80 3.94 27.00
N ILE A 26 -5.38 2.69 26.80
CA ILE A 26 -4.64 2.28 25.60
C ILE A 26 -5.37 2.67 24.31
N GLN A 27 -4.62 3.06 23.28
CA GLN A 27 -5.15 3.54 22.00
C GLN A 27 -4.87 2.59 20.82
N MET A 28 -4.04 1.57 21.02
CA MET A 28 -3.71 0.57 20.00
C MET A 28 -3.23 -0.71 20.65
N ILE A 29 -3.47 -1.85 19.99
CA ILE A 29 -2.94 -3.14 20.39
C ILE A 29 -2.17 -3.74 19.21
N ILE A 30 -0.96 -4.23 19.46
CA ILE A 30 -0.12 -4.93 18.48
C ILE A 30 0.14 -6.35 18.99
N ILE A 31 -0.02 -7.34 18.12
CA ILE A 31 0.17 -8.76 18.44
C ILE A 31 1.19 -9.36 17.48
N ASP A 32 2.30 -9.87 18.03
CA ASP A 32 3.37 -10.56 17.31
C ASP A 32 3.49 -12.00 17.85
N TYR A 33 2.98 -13.03 17.18
CA TYR A 33 2.11 -13.06 16.00
C TYR A 33 0.97 -14.06 16.25
N LEU A 34 -0.12 -13.99 15.46
CA LEU A 34 -1.38 -14.70 15.71
C LEU A 34 -1.24 -16.19 16.01
N GLN A 35 -0.34 -16.87 15.29
CA GLN A 35 -0.14 -18.30 15.39
C GLN A 35 0.46 -18.75 16.75
N LEU A 36 0.99 -17.83 17.57
CA LEU A 36 1.43 -18.17 18.93
C LEU A 36 0.28 -18.21 19.95
N MET A 37 -0.91 -17.70 19.59
CA MET A 37 -2.09 -17.80 20.43
C MET A 37 -2.70 -19.20 20.32
N HIS A 38 -3.06 -19.77 21.47
CA HIS A 38 -3.67 -21.10 21.56
C HIS A 38 -5.15 -20.98 21.92
N GLY A 39 -6.00 -21.73 21.23
CA GLY A 39 -7.36 -22.05 21.64
C GLY A 39 -7.34 -23.07 22.77
N LYS A 40 -8.28 -22.97 23.72
CA LYS A 40 -8.46 -23.95 24.79
C LYS A 40 -8.57 -25.37 24.20
N GLY A 41 -7.56 -26.22 24.39
CA GLY A 41 -7.63 -27.62 23.96
C GLY A 41 -6.32 -28.39 24.12
N GLU A 42 -6.03 -28.86 25.33
CA GLU A 42 -5.25 -30.08 25.53
C GLU A 42 -5.99 -31.25 24.88
N GLY A 43 -5.36 -31.93 23.92
CA GLY A 43 -5.81 -33.23 23.41
C GLY A 43 -6.36 -33.24 21.98
N GLY A 44 -5.48 -33.61 21.03
CA GLY A 44 -5.85 -34.37 19.83
C GLY A 44 -6.71 -33.69 18.76
N GLY A 45 -6.05 -33.10 17.75
CA GLY A 45 -6.60 -33.07 16.39
C GLY A 45 -7.63 -31.99 16.05
N GLY A 46 -7.65 -30.85 16.75
CA GLY A 46 -8.43 -29.69 16.31
C GLY A 46 -7.95 -29.18 14.94
N ASN A 47 -8.87 -28.89 14.02
CA ASN A 47 -8.52 -28.25 12.75
C ASN A 47 -7.95 -26.86 13.06
N ARG A 48 -6.64 -26.68 12.83
CA ARG A 48 -5.91 -25.43 13.07
C ARG A 48 -6.59 -24.22 12.42
N GLU A 49 -7.23 -24.44 11.27
CA GLU A 49 -8.01 -23.41 10.58
C GLU A 49 -9.18 -22.88 11.40
N GLN A 50 -9.88 -23.78 12.11
CA GLN A 50 -10.99 -23.41 12.98
C GLN A 50 -10.51 -22.63 14.21
N GLU A 51 -9.36 -23.02 14.76
CA GLU A 51 -8.72 -22.33 15.88
C GLU A 51 -8.31 -20.90 15.48
N ILE A 52 -7.59 -20.75 14.37
CA ILE A 52 -7.19 -19.44 13.83
C ILE A 52 -8.42 -18.58 13.55
N GLY A 53 -9.49 -19.16 12.99
CA GLY A 53 -10.74 -18.44 12.79
C GLY A 53 -11.42 -18.00 14.08
N SER A 54 -11.32 -18.79 15.15
CA SER A 54 -11.85 -18.39 16.45
C SER A 54 -11.05 -17.23 17.06
N ILE A 55 -9.73 -17.25 16.91
CA ILE A 55 -8.82 -16.19 17.37
C ILE A 55 -9.13 -14.90 16.60
N SER A 56 -9.20 -14.97 15.27
CA SER A 56 -9.53 -13.84 14.39
C SER A 56 -10.82 -13.12 14.81
N ARG A 57 -11.93 -13.87 14.95
CA ARG A 57 -13.22 -13.33 15.40
C ARG A 57 -13.14 -12.69 16.78
N ALA A 58 -12.43 -13.34 17.70
CA ALA A 58 -12.29 -12.83 19.05
C ALA A 58 -11.47 -11.53 19.11
N LEU A 59 -10.40 -11.42 18.32
CA LEU A 59 -9.64 -10.17 18.18
C LEU A 59 -10.49 -9.05 17.60
N LYS A 60 -11.30 -9.35 16.57
CA LYS A 60 -12.26 -8.39 16.02
C LYS A 60 -13.28 -7.94 17.07
N SER A 61 -13.74 -8.84 17.92
CA SER A 61 -14.63 -8.51 19.04
C SER A 61 -13.93 -7.61 20.06
N VAL A 62 -12.67 -7.89 20.43
CA VAL A 62 -11.88 -7.04 21.35
C VAL A 62 -11.67 -5.64 20.77
N ALA A 63 -11.31 -5.53 19.49
CA ALA A 63 -11.13 -4.25 18.80
C ALA A 63 -12.40 -3.38 18.88
N LYS A 64 -13.56 -3.97 18.58
CA LYS A 64 -14.86 -3.29 18.63
C LYS A 64 -15.27 -2.93 20.05
N GLU A 65 -15.04 -3.83 20.99
CA GLU A 65 -15.43 -3.64 22.39
C GLU A 65 -14.64 -2.52 23.05
N LEU A 66 -13.31 -2.51 22.85
CA LEU A 66 -12.43 -1.51 23.44
C LEU A 66 -12.35 -0.22 22.61
N ASN A 67 -12.95 -0.22 21.41
CA ASN A 67 -12.87 0.85 20.42
C ASN A 67 -11.43 1.29 20.13
N VAL A 68 -10.55 0.32 19.86
CA VAL A 68 -9.15 0.57 19.51
C VAL A 68 -8.72 -0.28 18.32
N PRO A 69 -7.83 0.24 17.45
CA PRO A 69 -7.22 -0.55 16.39
C PRO A 69 -6.38 -1.70 16.97
N VAL A 70 -6.55 -2.89 16.38
CA VAL A 70 -5.76 -4.09 16.68
C VAL A 70 -4.98 -4.47 15.42
N LEU A 71 -3.66 -4.37 15.50
CA LEU A 71 -2.74 -4.82 14.47
C LEU A 71 -2.20 -6.19 14.86
N ALA A 72 -2.49 -7.20 14.05
CA ALA A 72 -2.03 -8.56 14.29
C ALA A 72 -1.10 -9.01 13.16
N LEU A 73 0.11 -9.46 13.53
CA LEU A 73 1.04 -10.03 12.58
C LEU A 73 0.65 -11.48 12.30
N SER A 74 0.74 -11.89 11.04
CA SER A 74 0.48 -13.26 10.61
C SER A 74 1.62 -13.73 9.73
N GLN A 75 2.07 -14.96 9.96
CA GLN A 75 2.98 -15.63 9.04
C GLN A 75 2.22 -16.17 7.82
N LEU A 76 2.87 -16.13 6.66
CA LEU A 76 2.36 -16.71 5.43
C LEU A 76 2.71 -18.19 5.34
N SER A 77 1.90 -18.95 4.62
CA SER A 77 2.26 -20.32 4.26
C SER A 77 3.48 -20.33 3.34
N ARG A 78 4.29 -21.39 3.39
CA ARG A 78 5.46 -21.57 2.50
C ARG A 78 5.08 -21.72 1.01
N ALA A 79 3.79 -21.82 0.69
CA ALA A 79 3.31 -21.97 -0.68
C ALA A 79 3.66 -20.76 -1.57
N VAL A 80 3.76 -19.55 -0.98
CA VAL A 80 4.18 -18.33 -1.68
C VAL A 80 5.56 -18.51 -2.34
N GLU A 81 6.46 -19.24 -1.68
CA GLU A 81 7.82 -19.50 -2.15
C GLU A 81 7.88 -20.50 -3.30
N ASN A 82 6.85 -21.31 -3.50
CA ASN A 82 6.82 -22.33 -4.56
C ASN A 82 6.18 -21.80 -5.85
N ARG A 83 5.59 -20.61 -5.84
CA ARG A 83 4.93 -20.05 -7.02
C ARG A 83 5.98 -19.68 -8.10
N PRO A 84 5.77 -20.10 -9.37
CA PRO A 84 6.69 -19.78 -10.45
C PRO A 84 6.59 -18.30 -10.87
N GLY A 85 7.69 -17.76 -11.39
CA GLY A 85 7.79 -16.39 -11.92
C GLY A 85 8.18 -15.33 -10.86
N GLN A 86 8.77 -14.23 -11.31
CA GLN A 86 9.20 -13.12 -10.45
C GLN A 86 8.01 -12.42 -9.76
N ASN A 87 6.92 -12.19 -10.51
CA ASN A 87 5.65 -11.69 -9.96
C ASN A 87 4.91 -12.72 -9.09
N GLY A 88 5.28 -14.01 -9.18
CA GLY A 88 4.68 -15.08 -8.39
C GLY A 88 5.01 -15.01 -6.91
N LYS A 89 6.12 -14.36 -6.54
CA LYS A 89 6.59 -14.23 -5.15
C LYS A 89 5.86 -13.16 -4.34
N ARG A 90 5.04 -12.34 -4.99
CA ARG A 90 4.20 -11.37 -4.27
C ARG A 90 3.11 -12.12 -3.47
N PRO A 91 2.98 -11.87 -2.16
CA PRO A 91 1.94 -12.47 -1.34
C PRO A 91 0.53 -12.12 -1.82
N LEU A 92 -0.36 -13.10 -1.73
CA LEU A 92 -1.79 -13.00 -2.04
C LEU A 92 -2.61 -13.37 -0.81
N LEU A 93 -3.90 -13.00 -0.81
CA LEU A 93 -4.84 -13.40 0.26
C LEU A 93 -4.90 -14.92 0.45
N SER A 94 -4.78 -15.69 -0.64
CA SER A 94 -4.72 -17.14 -0.60
C SER A 94 -3.48 -17.70 0.13
N ASP A 95 -2.42 -16.92 0.31
CA ASP A 95 -1.21 -17.35 1.02
C ASP A 95 -1.39 -17.34 2.55
N LEU A 96 -2.47 -16.71 3.05
CA LEU A 96 -2.96 -16.87 4.43
C LEU A 96 -3.65 -18.22 4.66
N ARG A 97 -3.54 -19.17 3.71
CA ARG A 97 -4.07 -20.55 3.79
C ARG A 97 -3.91 -21.12 5.20
N GLU A 98 -4.98 -21.78 5.68
CA GLU A 98 -5.29 -22.07 7.10
C GLU A 98 -6.05 -20.93 7.82
N SER A 99 -6.32 -19.81 7.13
CA SER A 99 -6.90 -18.62 7.76
C SER A 99 -7.93 -17.87 6.88
N GLY A 100 -8.73 -18.56 6.07
CA GLY A 100 -9.78 -17.88 5.26
C GLY A 100 -10.74 -17.02 6.10
N SER A 101 -10.87 -17.37 7.38
CA SER A 101 -11.53 -16.59 8.42
C SER A 101 -10.85 -15.24 8.72
N ILE A 102 -9.52 -15.17 8.76
CA ILE A 102 -8.77 -13.90 8.91
C ILE A 102 -9.12 -12.97 7.75
N GLU A 103 -9.09 -13.48 6.52
CA GLU A 103 -9.44 -12.68 5.35
C GLU A 103 -10.85 -12.12 5.51
N GLN A 104 -11.83 -12.92 5.93
CA GLN A 104 -13.20 -12.45 6.10
C GLN A 104 -13.33 -11.42 7.23
N ASP A 105 -12.75 -11.68 8.40
CA ASP A 105 -12.95 -10.87 9.60
C ASP A 105 -12.17 -9.54 9.59
N ALA A 106 -11.00 -9.51 8.95
CA ALA A 106 -10.13 -8.34 8.92
C ALA A 106 -10.78 -7.15 8.19
N ASP A 107 -10.54 -5.95 8.71
CA ASP A 107 -10.91 -4.70 8.00
C ASP A 107 -9.89 -4.35 6.92
N MET A 108 -8.61 -4.63 7.19
CA MET A 108 -7.49 -4.42 6.28
C MET A 108 -6.55 -5.63 6.31
N VAL A 109 -5.96 -5.96 5.16
CA VAL A 109 -4.89 -6.95 5.05
C VAL A 109 -3.73 -6.30 4.31
N LEU A 110 -2.57 -6.27 4.97
CA LEU A 110 -1.34 -5.70 4.46
C LEU A 110 -0.31 -6.81 4.31
N PHE A 111 0.34 -6.88 3.14
CA PHE A 111 1.52 -7.72 2.95
C PHE A 111 2.76 -6.86 2.79
N LEU A 112 3.89 -7.40 3.25
CA LEU A 112 5.21 -6.84 3.01
C LEU A 112 5.90 -7.65 1.93
N TYR A 113 6.43 -6.98 0.93
CA TYR A 113 7.19 -7.59 -0.14
C TYR A 113 8.47 -6.82 -0.41
N ARG A 114 9.56 -7.53 -0.72
CA ARG A 114 10.86 -6.94 -1.04
C ARG A 114 11.39 -7.59 -2.31
N PRO A 115 11.36 -6.91 -3.46
CA PRO A 115 11.87 -7.47 -4.71
C PRO A 115 13.33 -7.94 -4.59
N GLU A 116 14.16 -7.14 -3.93
CA GLU A 116 15.59 -7.43 -3.71
C GLU A 116 15.83 -8.74 -2.94
N TYR A 117 14.93 -9.11 -2.01
CA TYR A 117 15.03 -10.38 -1.28
C TYR A 117 14.94 -11.60 -2.20
N TYR A 118 14.25 -11.45 -3.34
CA TYR A 118 14.10 -12.48 -4.37
C TYR A 118 15.10 -12.33 -5.53
N GLY A 119 16.10 -11.45 -5.40
CA GLY A 119 17.08 -11.18 -6.45
C GLY A 119 16.53 -10.36 -7.62
N ILE A 120 15.40 -9.67 -7.43
CA ILE A 120 14.80 -8.79 -8.44
C ILE A 120 15.36 -7.39 -8.23
N THR A 121 16.31 -7.00 -9.09
CA THR A 121 17.05 -5.74 -8.99
C THR A 121 16.47 -4.64 -9.86
N GLU A 122 15.68 -5.00 -10.86
CA GLU A 122 15.04 -4.08 -11.80
C GLU A 122 13.58 -4.49 -12.00
N ASP A 123 12.70 -3.51 -12.19
CA ASP A 123 11.30 -3.76 -12.56
C ASP A 123 11.11 -3.84 -14.09
N GLU A 124 9.86 -4.09 -14.51
CA GLU A 124 9.48 -4.18 -15.93
C GLU A 124 9.77 -2.88 -16.74
N GLN A 125 10.04 -1.77 -16.05
CA GLN A 125 10.32 -0.45 -16.61
C GLN A 125 11.81 -0.08 -16.49
N GLY A 126 12.66 -1.00 -16.04
CA GLY A 126 14.10 -0.82 -15.88
C GLY A 126 14.50 0.04 -14.67
N ARG A 127 13.58 0.30 -13.73
CA ARG A 127 13.90 1.06 -12.51
C ARG A 127 14.55 0.14 -11.49
N SER A 128 15.55 0.67 -10.79
CA SER A 128 16.22 -0.07 -9.72
C SER A 128 15.28 -0.35 -8.55
N GLN A 129 15.21 -1.60 -8.13
CA GLN A 129 14.47 -2.07 -6.96
C GLN A 129 15.35 -2.25 -5.71
N ALA A 130 16.60 -1.79 -5.79
CA ALA A 130 17.54 -1.88 -4.67
C ALA A 130 17.04 -1.03 -3.48
N GLY A 131 16.89 -1.66 -2.31
CA GLY A 131 16.37 -0.98 -1.14
C GLY A 131 14.88 -0.60 -1.22
N VAL A 132 14.13 -1.12 -2.18
CA VAL A 132 12.67 -0.93 -2.26
C VAL A 132 11.95 -2.00 -1.43
N GLY A 133 11.01 -1.55 -0.61
CA GLY A 133 10.02 -2.39 0.05
C GLY A 133 8.62 -2.00 -0.41
N GLU A 134 7.75 -2.97 -0.62
CA GLU A 134 6.36 -2.77 -1.01
C GLU A 134 5.45 -3.12 0.17
N VAL A 135 4.53 -2.22 0.52
CA VAL A 135 3.38 -2.51 1.37
C VAL A 135 2.17 -2.70 0.46
N ILE A 136 1.70 -3.94 0.35
CA ILE A 136 0.59 -4.31 -0.51
C ILE A 136 -0.68 -4.32 0.34
N ILE A 137 -1.58 -3.38 0.07
CA ILE A 137 -2.92 -3.33 0.65
C ILE A 137 -3.80 -4.30 -0.14
N ALA A 138 -3.80 -5.57 0.28
CA ALA A 138 -4.52 -6.64 -0.42
C ALA A 138 -6.03 -6.63 -0.13
N LYS A 139 -6.44 -6.08 1.02
CA LYS A 139 -7.84 -5.89 1.38
C LYS A 139 -8.00 -4.58 2.14
N HIS A 140 -9.05 -3.84 1.84
CA HIS A 140 -9.48 -2.68 2.61
C HIS A 140 -11.01 -2.58 2.57
N ARG A 141 -11.69 -2.69 3.72
CA ARG A 141 -13.17 -2.63 3.78
C ARG A 141 -13.73 -1.24 3.47
N ASN A 142 -12.94 -0.19 3.71
CA ASN A 142 -13.39 1.20 3.70
C ASN A 142 -12.65 2.07 2.67
N GLY A 143 -12.04 1.47 1.65
CA GLY A 143 -11.32 2.20 0.61
C GLY A 143 -10.59 1.29 -0.35
N GLU A 144 -9.61 1.85 -1.04
CA GLU A 144 -8.96 1.19 -2.18
C GLU A 144 -7.83 0.24 -1.76
N THR A 145 -7.61 -0.78 -2.58
CA THR A 145 -6.45 -1.67 -2.52
C THR A 145 -5.34 -1.13 -3.42
N GLY A 146 -4.08 -1.45 -3.12
CA GLY A 146 -2.97 -0.90 -3.89
C GLY A 146 -1.62 -1.29 -3.33
N ILE A 147 -0.55 -0.80 -3.96
CA ILE A 147 0.82 -1.01 -3.54
C ILE A 147 1.42 0.34 -3.16
N VAL A 148 1.83 0.47 -1.91
CA VAL A 148 2.56 1.63 -1.40
C VAL A 148 4.04 1.27 -1.36
N PRO A 149 4.88 1.84 -2.22
CA PRO A 149 6.31 1.60 -2.13
C PRO A 149 6.90 2.40 -0.97
N LEU A 150 7.89 1.83 -0.33
CA LEU A 150 8.66 2.41 0.77
C LEU A 150 10.13 2.12 0.51
N ARG A 151 11.00 2.86 1.18
CA ARG A 151 12.42 2.53 1.24
C ARG A 151 12.69 1.62 2.42
N PHE A 152 13.39 0.51 2.17
CA PHE A 152 13.83 -0.44 3.17
C PHE A 152 15.35 -0.37 3.37
N ILE A 153 15.78 -0.01 4.58
CA ILE A 153 17.19 0.06 4.95
C ILE A 153 17.55 -1.20 5.73
N GLY A 154 18.04 -2.23 5.02
CA GLY A 154 18.29 -3.56 5.60
C GLY A 154 19.22 -3.58 6.79
N LYS A 155 20.23 -2.71 6.83
CA LYS A 155 21.17 -2.58 7.96
C LYS A 155 20.47 -2.28 9.29
N TYR A 156 19.32 -1.61 9.25
CA TYR A 156 18.58 -1.17 10.44
C TYR A 156 17.21 -1.82 10.58
N VAL A 157 16.82 -2.71 9.64
CA VAL A 157 15.46 -3.28 9.56
C VAL A 157 14.41 -2.16 9.61
N LYS A 158 14.65 -1.07 8.87
CA LYS A 158 13.87 0.16 8.95
C LYS A 158 13.17 0.44 7.63
N PHE A 159 11.87 0.70 7.70
CA PHE A 159 11.13 1.32 6.61
C PHE A 159 11.11 2.84 6.77
N THR A 160 11.29 3.55 5.66
CA THR A 160 11.17 5.00 5.58
C THR A 160 10.37 5.37 4.35
N ASP A 161 9.87 6.60 4.33
CA ASP A 161 9.28 7.15 3.12
C ASP A 161 10.28 7.05 1.96
N LEU A 162 9.73 6.72 0.82
CA LEU A 162 10.44 6.70 -0.43
C LEU A 162 10.48 8.15 -0.91
N GLU A 163 11.68 8.69 -1.13
CA GLU A 163 11.84 10.09 -1.54
C GLU A 163 11.04 10.35 -2.83
N ASP A 164 10.40 11.53 -2.94
CA ASP A 164 9.42 11.89 -3.98
C ASP A 164 9.88 11.64 -5.43
N ASN A 165 11.19 11.52 -5.65
CA ASN A 165 11.78 11.22 -6.95
C ASN A 165 11.61 9.75 -7.41
N PHE A 166 10.97 8.90 -6.62
CA PHE A 166 10.65 7.51 -6.96
C PHE A 166 9.13 7.37 -7.17
N MET A 167 8.63 7.65 -8.38
CA MET A 167 7.22 7.40 -8.71
C MET A 167 6.97 5.90 -8.92
N PRO A 168 6.15 5.21 -8.11
CA PRO A 168 5.66 3.87 -8.43
C PRO A 168 4.61 3.90 -9.55
N PRO A 169 4.40 2.76 -10.25
CA PRO A 169 3.54 2.70 -11.42
C PRO A 169 2.04 2.79 -11.11
N ASN A 170 1.62 2.59 -9.84
CA ASN A 170 0.22 2.61 -9.41
C ASN A 170 -0.01 3.53 -8.18
N SER A 171 0.71 4.64 -8.08
CA SER A 171 0.30 5.68 -7.13
C SER A 171 -1.05 6.23 -7.59
N PHE A 172 -2.02 6.29 -6.67
CA PHE A 172 -3.27 6.99 -6.91
C PHE A 172 -2.93 8.42 -7.31
N SER A 173 -3.23 8.77 -8.57
CA SER A 173 -3.19 10.15 -9.03
C SER A 173 -4.25 10.93 -8.28
N MET A 174 -3.92 11.37 -7.08
CA MET A 174 -4.70 12.34 -6.33
C MET A 174 -4.41 13.70 -6.98
N ASP A 175 -5.15 13.93 -8.06
CA ASP A 175 -5.59 15.24 -8.52
C ASP A 175 -4.59 16.38 -8.28
N ASP A 176 -3.53 16.43 -9.10
CA ASP A 176 -2.84 17.69 -9.33
C ASP A 176 -3.57 18.48 -10.42
N ALA A 177 -4.77 18.94 -10.07
CA ALA A 177 -5.42 20.11 -10.65
C ALA A 177 -4.65 21.40 -10.25
N GLY A 178 -3.32 21.38 -10.39
CA GLY A 178 -2.42 22.36 -9.77
C GLY A 178 -0.97 22.34 -10.24
N ALA A 179 -0.57 21.48 -11.20
CA ALA A 179 0.75 21.51 -11.82
C ALA A 179 0.92 22.86 -12.51
N GLY A 180 1.66 23.73 -11.83
CA GLY A 180 1.81 25.13 -12.11
C GLY A 180 1.99 25.41 -13.59
N LEU A 181 1.15 26.34 -14.07
CA LEU A 181 1.47 27.25 -15.17
C LEU A 181 2.95 27.64 -15.05
N ALA A 182 3.80 27.07 -15.89
CA ALA A 182 5.16 27.55 -16.03
C ALA A 182 5.06 29.02 -16.50
N PRO A 183 5.68 29.98 -15.78
CA PRO A 183 5.65 31.37 -16.23
C PRO A 183 6.32 31.44 -17.59
N SER A 184 5.60 31.95 -18.59
CA SER A 184 6.14 32.10 -19.93
C SER A 184 7.28 33.13 -19.87
N GLN A 185 8.47 32.74 -20.36
CA GLN A 185 9.66 33.61 -20.36
C GLN A 185 9.61 34.73 -21.43
N ASN A 186 8.48 34.92 -22.10
CA ASN A 186 8.33 35.90 -23.18
C ASN A 186 7.61 37.20 -22.79
N PHE A 187 7.31 37.41 -21.50
CA PHE A 187 6.75 38.68 -21.05
C PHE A 187 7.85 39.74 -20.89
N GLY A 188 8.33 40.25 -22.03
CA GLY A 188 9.38 41.27 -22.07
C GLY A 188 9.83 41.71 -23.46
N GLN A 189 9.46 41.03 -24.55
CA GLN A 189 9.77 41.51 -25.91
C GLN A 189 8.55 42.25 -26.48
N GLY A 190 8.71 43.56 -26.62
CA GLY A 190 7.63 44.54 -26.73
C GLY A 190 6.65 44.31 -27.88
N GLY A 191 5.39 44.67 -27.60
CA GLY A 191 4.37 44.81 -28.63
C GLY A 191 3.06 44.10 -28.32
N GLY A 192 2.51 44.27 -27.11
CA GLY A 192 1.11 43.92 -26.89
C GLY A 192 0.21 44.87 -27.67
N SER A 193 -0.65 44.35 -28.55
CA SER A 193 -2.00 44.89 -28.73
C SER A 193 -2.89 43.86 -29.43
N SER A 194 -3.95 43.48 -28.72
CA SER A 194 -5.32 43.41 -29.22
C SER A 194 -5.62 42.62 -30.50
N ILE A 195 -6.53 41.66 -30.33
CA ILE A 195 -7.43 41.13 -31.36
C ILE A 195 -7.87 42.22 -32.35
N THR A 196 -7.69 41.95 -33.64
CA THR A 196 -8.32 42.70 -34.73
C THR A 196 -8.92 41.69 -35.71
N ILE A 197 -10.24 41.70 -35.81
CA ILE A 197 -11.07 40.85 -36.67
C ILE A 197 -11.02 41.43 -38.10
N LYS A 198 -10.74 40.61 -39.12
CA LYS A 198 -10.82 41.02 -40.54
C LYS A 198 -12.20 40.70 -41.13
N PRO A 199 -12.82 41.59 -41.93
CA PRO A 199 -14.09 41.30 -42.61
C PRO A 199 -13.88 40.54 -43.94
N ASP A 200 -14.96 39.93 -44.40
CA ASP A 200 -15.07 38.97 -45.51
C ASP A 200 -15.35 39.62 -46.88
N LYS A 201 -15.06 38.84 -47.94
CA LYS A 201 -15.40 38.93 -49.39
C LYS A 201 -14.41 39.60 -50.36
N GLY A 202 -13.81 38.74 -51.20
CA GLY A 202 -14.10 38.64 -52.65
C GLY A 202 -13.57 39.73 -53.59
N TRP A 203 -13.16 39.29 -54.80
CA TRP A 203 -12.64 40.04 -55.96
C TRP A 203 -11.16 40.45 -55.84
N ASP A 204 -10.26 40.33 -56.82
CA ASP A 204 -10.19 39.67 -58.13
C ASP A 204 -8.73 39.92 -58.63
N GLU A 205 -8.31 39.18 -59.65
CA GLU A 205 -7.24 39.48 -60.63
C GLU A 205 -5.75 39.37 -60.21
N THR A 206 -5.20 38.22 -60.61
CA THR A 206 -4.03 38.07 -61.50
C THR A 206 -3.23 39.32 -61.85
N TYR A 207 -1.92 39.29 -61.60
CA TYR A 207 -0.89 39.76 -62.54
C TYR A 207 0.38 38.90 -62.37
N ASP A 208 0.72 38.18 -63.44
CA ASP A 208 2.10 37.80 -63.78
C ASP A 208 2.99 39.06 -63.76
N ASP A 209 4.25 38.94 -63.35
CA ASP A 209 5.35 39.35 -64.23
C ASP A 209 6.72 38.99 -63.65
N GLU A 210 7.53 38.49 -64.57
CA GLU A 210 8.95 38.16 -64.50
C GLU A 210 9.85 39.27 -63.93
N ALA A 211 10.98 38.82 -63.38
CA ALA A 211 12.02 39.63 -62.72
C ALA A 211 12.67 40.69 -63.63
N PRO A 212 13.26 41.76 -63.04
CA PRO A 212 14.30 42.53 -63.71
C PRO A 212 15.71 42.18 -63.21
N PRO A 213 16.71 42.36 -64.07
CA PRO A 213 18.10 41.94 -63.87
C PRO A 213 18.86 42.92 -62.98
N PHE A 214 19.97 42.47 -62.39
CA PHE A 214 21.32 43.09 -62.27
C PHE A 214 22.06 42.43 -61.09
#